data_AF-A0A536M3K8-F1
#
_entry.id   AF-A0A536M3K8-F1
#
_cell.length_a   1.000
_cell.length_b   1.000
_cell.length_c   1.000
_cell.angle_alpha   90.00
_cell.angle_beta   90.00
_cell.angle_gamma   90.00
#
_symmetry.space_group_name_H-M   'P 1'
#
loop_
_entity.id
_entity.type
_entity.pdbx_description
1 polymer ?
#
loop_
_entity_poly.entity_id
_entity_poly.type
_entity_poly.pdbx_seq_one_letter_code
_entity_poly.pdbx_strand_id
1 'polypeptide(L)'
;MNRRTLASVLGVGIAGSQAGHLLAYEIRFGAAAQQVQSAGVHAYFPSLAKTVLGLVALATVVAMLVIGLTRVAGHRIEKDSALPYLRLLAALFTIQLALFALQETAESAASAPVLLLWGTLGQLPIAAVAALALRWLFARLRPALAQVSACFATAFQLVPSMPAVLVWPPAMHFVAPVEPFATGFNRRGPPS
;
A
#
# COMPACT_ATOMS: atom_id res chain seq x y z
N MET A 1 -11.15 4.73 -11.99
CA MET A 1 -9.93 4.16 -11.35
C MET A 1 -8.86 5.24 -11.36
N ASN A 2 -8.17 5.50 -10.25
CA ASN A 2 -7.11 6.53 -10.24
C ASN A 2 -5.87 6.07 -11.04
N ARG A 3 -5.04 7.01 -11.52
CA ARG A 3 -3.87 6.71 -12.38
C ARG A 3 -2.90 5.71 -11.75
N ARG A 4 -2.67 5.80 -10.43
CA ARG A 4 -1.78 4.89 -9.69
C ARG A 4 -2.32 3.45 -9.68
N THR A 5 -3.62 3.28 -9.43
CA THR A 5 -4.24 1.94 -9.45
C THR A 5 -4.19 1.34 -10.85
N LEU A 6 -4.46 2.14 -11.89
CA LEU A 6 -4.32 1.69 -13.27
C LEU A 6 -2.89 1.23 -13.57
N ALA A 7 -1.89 2.03 -13.22
CA ALA A 7 -0.49 1.67 -13.41
C ALA A 7 -0.11 0.37 -12.68
N SER A 8 -0.59 0.17 -11.44
CA SER A 8 -0.36 -1.08 -10.72
C SER A 8 -1.04 -2.27 -11.39
N VAL A 9 -2.28 -2.13 -11.87
CA VAL A 9 -2.99 -3.20 -12.58
C VAL A 9 -2.28 -3.57 -13.88
N LEU A 10 -1.84 -2.56 -14.64
CA LEU A 10 -1.06 -2.79 -15.87
C LEU A 10 0.28 -3.46 -15.57
N GLY A 11 1.05 -2.94 -14.60
CA GLY A 11 2.34 -3.50 -14.23
C GLY A 11 2.24 -4.95 -13.73
N VAL A 12 1.25 -5.24 -12.87
CA VAL A 12 1.00 -6.60 -12.37
C VAL A 12 0.47 -7.52 -13.48
N GLY A 13 -0.36 -7.00 -14.39
CA GLY A 13 -0.84 -7.76 -15.56
C GLY A 13 0.31 -8.16 -16.48
N ILE A 14 1.19 -7.20 -16.82
CA ILE A 14 2.38 -7.46 -17.64
C ILE A 14 3.31 -8.44 -16.93
N ALA A 15 3.63 -8.22 -15.66
CA ALA A 15 4.52 -9.12 -14.94
C ALA A 15 3.94 -10.52 -14.76
N GLY A 16 2.64 -10.60 -14.45
CA GLY A 16 1.91 -11.86 -14.31
C GLY A 16 1.83 -12.64 -15.61
N SER A 17 1.83 -11.97 -16.77
CA SER A 17 1.79 -12.66 -18.07
C SER A 17 2.98 -13.60 -18.27
N GLN A 18 4.16 -13.22 -17.76
CA GLN A 18 5.38 -14.02 -17.82
C GLN A 18 5.30 -15.25 -16.91
N ALA A 19 4.73 -15.08 -15.71
CA ALA A 19 4.48 -16.19 -14.80
C ALA A 19 3.45 -17.18 -15.34
N GLY A 20 2.38 -16.68 -15.96
CA GLY A 20 1.37 -17.51 -16.60
C GLY A 20 1.88 -18.19 -17.88
N HIS A 21 2.82 -17.57 -18.58
CA HIS A 21 3.49 -18.17 -19.75
C HIS A 21 4.38 -19.35 -19.31
N LEU A 22 5.19 -19.17 -18.25
CA LEU A 22 5.92 -20.27 -17.59
C LEU A 22 4.98 -21.42 -17.19
N LEU A 23 3.87 -21.11 -16.52
CA LEU A 23 2.90 -22.12 -16.10
C LEU A 23 2.25 -22.83 -17.30
N ALA A 24 1.88 -22.11 -18.35
CA ALA A 24 1.29 -22.69 -19.55
C ALA A 24 2.22 -23.71 -20.21
N TYR A 25 3.52 -23.39 -20.32
CA TYR A 25 4.50 -24.31 -20.89
C TYR A 25 4.82 -25.47 -19.96
N GLU A 26 4.88 -25.26 -18.65
CA GLU A 26 5.08 -26.35 -17.70
C GLU A 26 3.93 -27.36 -17.80
N ILE A 27 2.67 -26.89 -17.86
CA ILE A 27 1.52 -27.77 -18.03
C ILE A 27 1.56 -28.47 -19.40
N ARG A 28 1.96 -27.76 -20.47
CA ARG A 28 1.93 -28.30 -21.83
C ARG A 28 3.08 -29.25 -22.15
N PHE A 29 4.29 -28.94 -21.69
CA PHE A 29 5.53 -29.60 -22.11
C PHE A 29 6.28 -30.29 -20.96
N GLY A 30 5.85 -30.09 -19.70
CA GLY A 30 6.44 -30.71 -18.51
C GLY A 30 7.95 -30.49 -18.45
N ALA A 31 8.72 -31.58 -18.28
CA ALA A 31 10.17 -31.53 -18.16
C ALA A 31 10.90 -30.84 -19.34
N ALA A 32 10.27 -30.77 -20.52
CA ALA A 32 10.84 -30.10 -21.68
C ALA A 32 10.55 -28.58 -21.71
N ALA A 33 9.70 -28.06 -20.82
CA ALA A 33 9.21 -26.67 -20.84
C ALA A 33 10.35 -25.65 -20.92
N GLN A 34 11.35 -25.77 -20.05
CA GLN A 34 12.47 -24.84 -20.03
C GLN A 34 13.29 -24.88 -21.33
N GLN A 35 13.52 -26.07 -21.88
CA GLN A 35 14.25 -26.21 -23.14
C GLN A 35 13.49 -25.56 -24.29
N VAL A 36 12.17 -25.82 -24.40
CA VAL A 36 11.31 -25.25 -25.45
C VAL A 36 11.20 -23.73 -25.30
N GLN A 37 11.05 -23.21 -24.08
CA GLN A 37 10.98 -21.76 -23.81
C GLN A 37 12.31 -21.02 -23.92
N SER A 38 13.42 -21.73 -24.07
CA SER A 38 14.74 -21.12 -24.28
C SER A 38 15.24 -21.27 -25.71
N ALA A 39 14.44 -21.87 -26.60
CA ALA A 39 14.84 -22.20 -27.95
C ALA A 39 14.41 -21.13 -28.96
N GLY A 40 15.23 -20.94 -29.99
CA GLY A 40 14.92 -20.05 -31.11
C GLY A 40 14.68 -18.61 -30.65
N VAL A 41 13.57 -18.02 -31.11
CA VAL A 41 13.19 -16.63 -30.78
C VAL A 41 12.97 -16.44 -29.27
N HIS A 42 12.63 -17.49 -28.52
CA HIS A 42 12.38 -17.40 -27.07
C HIS A 42 13.67 -17.43 -26.21
N ALA A 43 14.87 -17.43 -26.78
CA ALA A 43 16.11 -17.50 -25.99
C ALA A 43 16.26 -16.36 -24.95
N TYR A 44 15.59 -15.23 -25.16
CA TYR A 44 15.53 -14.11 -24.21
C TYR A 44 14.57 -14.34 -23.03
N PHE A 45 13.59 -15.25 -23.17
CA PHE A 45 12.49 -15.39 -22.23
C PHE A 45 12.94 -15.79 -20.82
N PRO A 46 13.88 -16.73 -20.61
CA PRO A 46 14.33 -17.09 -19.27
C PRO A 46 14.93 -15.92 -18.49
N SER A 47 15.70 -15.04 -19.14
CA SER A 47 16.29 -13.86 -18.48
C SER A 47 15.22 -12.80 -18.20
N LEU A 48 14.29 -12.58 -19.14
CA LEU A 48 13.14 -11.70 -18.94
C LEU A 48 12.28 -12.15 -17.76
N ALA A 49 11.85 -13.41 -17.74
CA ALA A 49 11.00 -13.96 -16.70
C ALA A 49 11.67 -13.89 -15.31
N LYS A 50 12.95 -14.28 -15.20
CA LYS A 50 13.72 -14.15 -13.96
C LYS A 50 13.79 -12.70 -13.47
N THR A 51 14.07 -11.77 -14.36
CA THR A 51 14.20 -10.34 -14.00
C THR A 51 12.86 -9.78 -13.53
N VAL A 52 11.79 -10.01 -14.29
CA VAL A 52 10.44 -9.53 -13.96
C VAL A 52 9.96 -10.12 -12.63
N LEU A 53 10.10 -11.44 -12.43
CA LEU A 53 9.72 -12.09 -11.17
C LEU A 53 10.58 -11.62 -9.99
N GLY A 54 11.88 -11.41 -10.22
CA GLY A 54 12.79 -10.85 -9.22
C GLY A 54 12.39 -9.44 -8.78
N LEU A 55 12.00 -8.57 -9.73
CA LEU A 55 11.50 -7.23 -9.44
C LEU A 55 10.18 -7.28 -8.67
N VAL A 56 9.26 -8.18 -9.02
CA VAL A 56 8.00 -8.38 -8.27
C VAL A 56 8.27 -8.86 -6.84
N ALA A 57 9.20 -9.80 -6.67
CA ALA A 57 9.60 -10.29 -5.36
C ALA A 57 10.19 -9.16 -4.51
N LEU A 58 11.12 -8.38 -5.06
CA LEU A 58 11.72 -7.22 -4.39
C LEU A 58 10.66 -6.18 -3.99
N ALA A 59 9.77 -5.81 -4.90
CA ALA A 59 8.69 -4.86 -4.62
C ALA A 59 7.77 -5.36 -3.50
N THR A 60 7.48 -6.67 -3.48
CA THR A 60 6.66 -7.29 -2.43
C THR A 60 7.36 -7.24 -1.08
N VAL A 61 8.66 -7.55 -1.03
CA VAL A 61 9.48 -7.46 0.20
C VAL A 61 9.52 -6.03 0.73
N VAL A 62 9.75 -5.03 -0.14
CA VAL A 62 9.75 -3.62 0.25
C VAL A 62 8.39 -3.20 0.82
N ALA A 63 7.29 -3.60 0.18
CA ALA A 63 5.96 -3.29 0.70
C ALA A 63 5.69 -3.97 2.06
N MET A 64 6.18 -5.20 2.24
CA MET A 64 6.12 -5.90 3.53
C MET A 64 6.93 -5.22 4.61
N LEU A 65 8.12 -4.72 4.28
CA LEU A 65 8.93 -3.95 5.19
C LEU A 65 8.21 -2.67 5.65
N VAL A 66 7.60 -1.91 4.73
CA VAL A 66 6.83 -0.69 5.07
C VAL A 66 5.63 -1.01 5.97
N ILE A 67 4.88 -2.07 5.66
CA ILE A 67 3.75 -2.51 6.48
C ILE A 67 4.22 -3.04 7.86
N GLY A 68 5.38 -3.68 7.93
CA GLY A 68 5.98 -4.14 9.18
C GLY A 68 6.44 -2.99 10.07
N LEU A 69 7.17 -2.03 9.50
CA LEU A 69 7.69 -0.86 10.22
C LEU A 69 6.56 -0.03 10.84
N THR A 70 5.47 0.19 10.11
CA THR A 70 4.30 0.92 10.61
C THR A 70 3.64 0.22 11.80
N ARG A 71 3.58 -1.12 11.79
CA ARG A 71 3.07 -1.90 12.92
C ARG A 71 3.99 -1.85 14.13
N VAL A 72 5.30 -1.96 13.93
CA VAL A 72 6.29 -1.89 15.02
C VAL A 72 6.29 -0.49 15.67
N ALA A 73 6.03 0.56 14.91
CA ALA A 73 5.85 1.92 15.41
C ALA A 73 4.56 2.13 16.24
N GLY A 74 3.77 1.07 16.49
CA GLY A 74 2.58 1.12 17.35
C GLY A 74 1.31 1.61 16.65
N HIS A 75 1.36 1.86 15.33
CA HIS A 75 0.18 2.30 14.61
C HIS A 75 -0.76 1.15 14.24
N ARG A 76 -2.05 1.32 14.56
CA ARG A 76 -3.10 0.42 14.07
C ARG A 76 -3.39 0.76 12.60
N ILE A 77 -3.09 -0.16 11.70
CA ILE A 77 -3.46 -0.04 10.28
C ILE A 77 -4.94 -0.38 10.16
N GLU A 78 -5.80 0.63 10.13
CA GLU A 78 -7.19 0.45 9.71
C GLU A 78 -7.21 0.07 8.23
N LYS A 79 -7.94 -1.01 7.91
CA LYS A 79 -8.00 -1.54 6.55
C LYS A 79 -8.85 -0.60 5.69
N ASP A 80 -8.28 -0.12 4.59
CA ASP A 80 -9.03 0.63 3.58
C ASP A 80 -9.96 -0.30 2.78
N SER A 81 -10.98 0.27 2.13
CA SER A 81 -11.90 -0.46 1.27
C SER A 81 -11.13 -1.15 0.15
N ALA A 82 -11.24 -2.47 0.12
CA ALA A 82 -10.51 -3.31 -0.82
C ALA A 82 -11.14 -3.21 -2.22
N LEU A 83 -10.30 -3.17 -3.25
CA LEU A 83 -10.76 -3.18 -4.65
C LEU A 83 -11.62 -4.42 -4.95
N PRO A 84 -12.66 -4.31 -5.81
CA PRO A 84 -13.51 -5.45 -6.15
C PRO A 84 -12.73 -6.57 -6.84
N TYR A 85 -12.74 -7.76 -6.24
CA TYR A 85 -11.94 -8.91 -6.70
C TYR A 85 -12.25 -9.30 -8.14
N LEU A 86 -13.52 -9.48 -8.50
CA LEU A 86 -13.91 -9.90 -9.85
C LEU A 86 -13.48 -8.91 -10.93
N ARG A 87 -13.48 -7.61 -10.62
CA ARG A 87 -12.98 -6.59 -11.56
C ARG A 87 -11.47 -6.67 -11.75
N LEU A 88 -10.71 -6.90 -10.67
CA LEU A 88 -9.27 -7.10 -10.76
C LEU A 88 -8.92 -8.39 -11.50
N LEU A 89 -9.60 -9.49 -11.19
CA LEU A 89 -9.41 -10.77 -11.85
C LEU A 89 -9.66 -10.63 -13.35
N ALA A 90 -10.80 -10.07 -13.76
CA ALA A 90 -11.12 -9.88 -15.17
C ALA A 90 -10.08 -8.99 -15.88
N ALA A 91 -9.69 -7.86 -15.26
CA ALA A 91 -8.71 -6.97 -15.87
C ALA A 91 -7.34 -7.64 -16.02
N LEU A 92 -6.83 -8.28 -14.97
CA LEU A 92 -5.53 -8.94 -14.98
C LEU A 92 -5.52 -10.13 -15.95
N PHE A 93 -6.57 -10.96 -15.92
CA PHE A 93 -6.70 -12.09 -16.84
C PHE A 93 -6.72 -11.63 -18.30
N THR A 94 -7.50 -10.59 -18.63
CA THR A 94 -7.55 -10.06 -19.99
C THR A 94 -6.20 -9.52 -20.45
N ILE A 95 -5.50 -8.75 -19.62
CA ILE A 95 -4.15 -8.24 -19.96
C ILE A 95 -3.18 -9.40 -20.17
N GLN A 96 -3.17 -10.36 -19.24
CA GLN A 96 -2.27 -11.51 -19.27
C GLN A 96 -2.51 -12.40 -20.50
N LEU A 97 -3.77 -12.72 -20.79
CA LEU A 97 -4.14 -13.55 -21.94
C LEU A 97 -3.85 -12.83 -23.26
N ALA A 98 -4.08 -11.52 -23.35
CA ALA A 98 -3.76 -10.75 -24.55
C ALA A 98 -2.24 -10.72 -24.83
N LEU A 99 -1.42 -10.53 -23.80
CA LEU A 99 0.03 -10.55 -23.94
C LEU A 99 0.55 -11.94 -24.31
N PHE A 100 0.03 -13.00 -23.67
CA PHE A 100 0.36 -14.37 -24.01
C PHE A 100 0.01 -14.68 -25.47
N ALA A 101 -1.21 -14.34 -25.90
CA ALA A 101 -1.65 -14.57 -27.27
C ALA A 101 -0.80 -13.78 -28.28
N LEU A 102 -0.41 -12.54 -27.95
CA LEU A 102 0.46 -11.73 -28.80
C LEU A 102 1.85 -12.37 -28.95
N GLN A 103 2.48 -12.78 -27.85
CA GLN A 103 3.79 -13.45 -27.86
C GLN A 103 3.74 -14.73 -28.68
N GLU A 104 2.80 -15.62 -28.39
CA GLU A 104 2.71 -16.90 -29.08
C GLU A 104 2.29 -16.77 -30.56
N THR A 105 1.44 -15.80 -30.91
CA THR A 105 1.12 -15.54 -32.32
C THR A 105 2.35 -15.07 -33.08
N ALA A 106 3.13 -14.17 -32.50
CA ALA A 106 4.34 -13.62 -33.12
C ALA A 106 5.46 -14.67 -33.24
N GLU A 107 5.56 -15.60 -32.28
CA GLU A 107 6.75 -16.45 -32.15
C GLU A 107 6.51 -17.92 -32.54
N SER A 108 5.28 -18.44 -32.43
CA SER A 108 4.97 -19.86 -32.70
C SER A 108 3.91 -20.09 -33.78
N ALA A 109 3.25 -19.02 -34.26
CA ALA A 109 2.16 -19.08 -35.25
C ALA A 109 1.06 -20.11 -34.89
N ALA A 110 0.84 -20.35 -33.60
CA ALA A 110 -0.13 -21.32 -33.13
C ALA A 110 -1.58 -20.91 -33.47
N SER A 111 -2.43 -21.90 -33.72
CA SER A 111 -3.85 -21.64 -33.99
C SER A 111 -4.57 -21.05 -32.78
N ALA A 112 -5.56 -20.19 -33.02
CA ALA A 112 -6.32 -19.50 -31.97
C ALA A 112 -6.91 -20.43 -30.89
N PRO A 113 -7.46 -21.62 -31.20
CA PRO A 113 -7.96 -22.54 -30.17
C PRO A 113 -6.87 -23.04 -29.22
N VAL A 114 -5.67 -23.32 -29.75
CA VAL A 114 -4.52 -23.77 -28.96
C VAL A 114 -4.04 -22.65 -28.04
N LEU A 115 -4.00 -21.41 -28.54
CA LEU A 115 -3.64 -20.23 -27.75
C LEU A 115 -4.61 -20.00 -26.60
N LEU A 116 -5.92 -20.06 -26.87
CA LEU A 116 -6.95 -19.83 -25.86
C LEU A 116 -6.94 -20.91 -24.80
N LEU A 117 -6.77 -22.18 -25.18
CA LEU A 117 -6.71 -23.29 -24.23
C LEU A 117 -5.52 -23.14 -23.27
N TRP A 118 -4.30 -23.11 -23.80
CA TRP A 118 -3.09 -23.08 -22.97
C TRP A 118 -2.91 -21.73 -22.26
N GLY A 119 -3.26 -20.64 -22.94
CA GLY A 119 -3.28 -19.31 -22.35
C GLY A 119 -4.25 -19.23 -21.18
N THR A 120 -5.45 -19.80 -21.27
CA THR A 120 -6.39 -19.79 -20.14
C THR A 120 -5.86 -20.62 -18.97
N LEU A 121 -5.32 -21.81 -19.24
CA LEU A 121 -4.79 -22.71 -18.20
C LEU A 121 -3.59 -22.08 -17.45
N GLY A 122 -2.71 -21.37 -18.15
CA GLY A 122 -1.58 -20.69 -17.53
C GLY A 122 -1.93 -19.35 -16.88
N GLN A 123 -2.73 -18.51 -17.55
CA GLN A 123 -2.95 -17.13 -17.12
C GLN A 123 -4.04 -17.00 -16.04
N LEU A 124 -5.10 -17.81 -16.08
CA LEU A 124 -6.21 -17.65 -15.12
C LEU A 124 -5.80 -17.88 -13.65
N PRO A 125 -5.03 -18.93 -13.30
CA PRO A 125 -4.59 -19.14 -11.92
C PRO A 125 -3.69 -18.01 -11.42
N ILE A 126 -2.78 -17.53 -12.29
CA ILE A 126 -1.87 -16.43 -11.97
C ILE A 126 -2.64 -15.12 -11.79
N ALA A 127 -3.60 -14.82 -12.66
CA ALA A 127 -4.47 -13.66 -12.52
C ALA A 127 -5.28 -13.70 -11.22
N ALA A 128 -5.75 -14.87 -10.79
CA ALA A 128 -6.49 -15.05 -9.54
C ALA A 128 -5.63 -14.75 -8.30
N VAL A 129 -4.40 -15.29 -8.26
CA VAL A 129 -3.44 -15.01 -7.19
C VAL A 129 -3.03 -13.55 -7.20
N ALA A 130 -2.73 -12.99 -8.37
CA ALA A 130 -2.36 -11.58 -8.53
C ALA A 130 -3.49 -10.63 -8.10
N ALA A 131 -4.74 -10.93 -8.43
CA ALA A 131 -5.90 -10.15 -8.00
C ALA A 131 -6.05 -10.15 -6.47
N LEU A 132 -5.87 -11.31 -5.82
CA LEU A 132 -5.92 -11.41 -4.36
C LEU A 132 -4.75 -10.66 -3.72
N ALA A 133 -3.54 -10.83 -4.23
CA ALA A 133 -2.33 -10.16 -3.75
C ALA A 133 -2.46 -8.64 -3.87
N LEU A 134 -2.91 -8.14 -5.02
CA LEU A 134 -3.07 -6.71 -5.26
C LEU A 134 -4.16 -6.11 -4.38
N ARG A 135 -5.29 -6.82 -4.21
CA ARG A 135 -6.37 -6.42 -3.30
C ARG A 135 -5.86 -6.33 -1.85
N TRP A 136 -5.11 -7.33 -1.40
CA TRP A 136 -4.53 -7.35 -0.07
C TRP A 136 -3.48 -6.27 0.14
N LEU A 137 -2.63 -6.05 -0.87
CA LEU A 137 -1.57 -5.05 -0.84
C LEU A 137 -2.16 -3.65 -0.73
N PHE A 138 -3.17 -3.32 -1.55
CA PHE A 138 -3.81 -2.01 -1.48
C PHE A 138 -4.50 -1.74 -0.16
N ALA A 139 -5.18 -2.76 0.41
CA ALA A 139 -5.88 -2.61 1.69
C ALA A 139 -4.95 -2.34 2.87
N ARG A 140 -3.65 -2.65 2.76
CA ARG A 140 -2.66 -2.50 3.85
C ARG A 140 -1.59 -1.45 3.58
N LEU A 141 -1.07 -1.40 2.35
CA LEU A 141 0.02 -0.52 1.98
C LEU A 141 -0.41 0.95 1.90
N ARG A 142 -1.64 1.23 1.46
CA ARG A 142 -2.14 2.62 1.39
C ARG A 142 -2.22 3.28 2.77
N PRO A 143 -2.88 2.68 3.79
CA PRO A 143 -2.89 3.26 5.12
C PRO A 143 -1.48 3.32 5.73
N ALA A 144 -0.63 2.30 5.51
CA ALA A 144 0.75 2.31 6.00
C ALA A 144 1.55 3.48 5.42
N LEU A 145 1.49 3.70 4.11
CA LEU A 145 2.17 4.83 3.46
C LEU A 145 1.61 6.18 3.93
N ALA A 146 0.29 6.28 4.15
CA ALA A 146 -0.31 7.50 4.70
C ALA A 146 0.24 7.81 6.10
N GLN A 147 0.35 6.82 6.97
CA GLN A 147 0.91 6.98 8.32
C GLN A 147 2.39 7.37 8.28
N VAL A 148 3.20 6.70 7.46
CA VAL A 148 4.62 7.06 7.27
C VAL A 148 4.74 8.49 6.77
N SER A 149 3.94 8.88 5.77
CA SER A 149 3.96 10.24 5.22
C SER A 149 3.54 11.30 6.24
N ALA A 150 2.57 10.99 7.10
CA ALA A 150 2.15 11.88 8.17
C ALA A 150 3.25 12.06 9.22
N CYS A 151 3.92 10.97 9.63
CA CYS A 151 5.04 11.02 10.56
C CYS A 151 6.20 11.89 10.04
N PHE A 152 6.55 11.74 8.76
CA PHE A 152 7.55 12.60 8.13
C PHE A 152 7.08 14.05 8.02
N ALA A 153 5.82 14.28 7.65
CA ALA A 153 5.27 15.64 7.59
C ALA A 153 5.35 16.34 8.96
N THR A 154 5.01 15.66 10.06
CA THR A 154 5.15 16.20 11.42
C THR A 154 6.60 16.40 11.85
N ALA A 155 7.51 15.48 11.50
CA ALA A 155 8.92 15.58 11.87
C ALA A 155 9.62 16.77 11.19
N PHE A 156 9.15 17.16 10.00
CA PHE A 156 9.68 18.30 9.25
C PHE A 156 8.83 19.57 9.35
N GLN A 157 7.79 19.60 10.19
CA GLN A 157 7.20 20.88 10.58
C GLN A 157 8.19 21.60 11.50
N LEU A 158 8.89 22.57 10.94
CA LEU A 158 9.47 23.67 11.71
C LEU A 158 8.31 24.35 12.44
N VAL A 159 8.05 23.95 13.68
CA VAL A 159 7.18 24.71 14.56
C VAL A 159 7.81 26.10 14.64
N PRO A 160 7.12 27.17 14.21
CA PRO A 160 7.57 28.50 14.55
C PRO A 160 7.55 28.56 16.06
N SER A 161 8.72 28.51 16.68
CA SER A 161 8.90 28.78 18.09
C SER A 161 8.52 30.24 18.29
N MET A 162 7.22 30.55 18.40
CA MET A 162 6.82 31.83 18.96
C MET A 162 7.28 31.80 20.41
N PRO A 163 8.24 32.65 20.82
CA PRO A 163 8.52 32.77 22.24
C PRO A 163 7.20 33.16 22.90
N ALA A 164 6.80 32.43 23.93
CA ALA A 164 5.73 32.87 24.79
C ALA A 164 6.18 34.23 25.36
N VAL A 165 5.63 35.33 24.83
CA VAL A 165 5.75 36.63 25.46
C VAL A 165 4.96 36.49 26.75
N LEU A 166 5.68 36.35 27.86
CA LEU A 166 5.10 36.46 29.19
C LEU A 166 4.62 37.91 29.33
N VAL A 167 3.37 38.17 28.96
CA VAL A 167 2.73 39.46 29.22
C VAL A 167 2.52 39.51 30.73
N TRP A 168 3.43 40.20 31.42
CA TRP A 168 3.26 40.53 32.82
C TRP A 168 1.98 41.35 32.96
N PRO A 169 0.98 40.90 33.74
CA PRO A 169 -0.23 41.69 33.93
C PRO A 169 0.17 43.05 34.55
N PRO A 170 -0.39 44.18 34.07
CA PRO A 170 -0.14 45.47 34.69
C PRO A 170 -0.54 45.36 36.17
N ALA A 171 0.34 45.78 37.07
CA ALA A 171 0.14 45.68 38.51
C ALA A 171 -1.22 46.31 38.87
N MET A 172 -2.18 45.48 39.28
CA MET A 172 -3.41 45.96 39.88
C MET A 172 -3.00 46.79 41.10
N HIS A 173 -3.23 48.10 41.03
CA HIS A 173 -3.15 48.96 42.19
C HIS A 173 -4.32 48.57 43.10
N PHE A 174 -4.04 47.69 44.06
CA PHE A 174 -4.96 47.43 45.16
C PHE A 174 -5.02 48.70 46.01
N VAL A 175 -6.03 49.53 45.76
CA VAL A 175 -6.46 50.54 46.72
C VAL A 175 -7.12 49.79 47.86
N ALA A 176 -6.38 49.58 48.95
CA ALA A 176 -6.94 49.05 50.19
C ALA A 176 -7.94 50.09 50.75
N PRO A 177 -9.21 49.72 50.98
CA PRO A 177 -10.13 50.57 51.74
C PRO A 177 -9.64 50.60 53.19
N VAL A 178 -9.36 51.78 53.72
CA VAL A 178 -9.19 51.99 55.15
C VAL A 178 -10.59 51.93 55.76
N GLU A 179 -11.00 50.79 56.30
CA GLU A 179 -12.17 50.74 57.17
C GLU A 179 -11.80 51.23 58.58
N PRO A 180 -12.58 52.16 59.18
CA PRO A 180 -12.41 52.51 60.58
C PRO A 180 -12.92 51.36 61.46
N PHE A 181 -12.07 50.90 62.39
CA PHE A 181 -12.44 49.96 63.44
C PHE A 181 -13.68 50.46 64.21
N ALA A 182 -14.82 49.81 64.03
CA ALA A 182 -15.98 49.98 64.89
C ALA A 182 -15.73 49.21 66.21
N THR A 183 -15.53 49.94 67.30
CA THR A 183 -15.38 49.39 68.65
C THR A 183 -16.72 48.85 69.16
N GLY A 184 -16.85 47.52 69.24
CA GLY A 184 -18.02 46.87 69.83
C GLY A 184 -18.02 46.93 71.36
N PHE A 185 -18.80 47.85 71.93
CA PHE A 185 -19.07 47.91 73.37
C PHE A 185 -20.11 46.84 73.77
N ASN A 186 -19.65 45.68 74.25
CA ASN A 186 -20.53 44.69 74.89
C ASN A 186 -20.49 44.87 76.41
N ARG A 187 -21.49 45.56 76.98
CA ARG A 187 -21.78 45.50 78.42
C ARG A 187 -22.56 44.21 78.71
N ARG A 188 -21.93 43.25 79.38
CA ARG A 188 -22.63 42.21 80.16
C ARG A 188 -22.32 42.45 81.64
N GLY A 189 -23.36 42.71 82.43
CA GLY A 189 -23.26 42.88 83.87
C GLY A 189 -23.04 41.56 84.61
N PRO A 190 -22.64 41.61 85.89
CA PRO A 190 -22.24 40.43 86.66
C PRO A 190 -23.46 39.62 87.14
N PRO A 191 -23.34 38.28 87.26
CA PRO A 191 -24.36 37.44 87.91
C PRO A 191 -24.31 37.54 89.44
N SER A 192 -25.45 37.25 90.07
CA SER A 192 -25.66 37.16 91.54
C SER A 192 -25.28 35.79 92.09
#